data_AF-A0A7W3TDL2-F1
#
_entry.id   AF-A0A7W3TDL2-F1
#
_cell.length_a   1.000
_cell.length_b   1.000
_cell.length_c   1.000
_cell.angle_alpha   90.00
_cell.angle_beta   90.00
_cell.angle_gamma   90.00
#
_symmetry.space_group_name_H-M   'P 1'
#
loop_
_entity.id
_entity.type
_entity.pdbx_description
1 polymer ?
#
loop_
_entity_poly.entity_id
_entity_poly.type
_entity_poly.pdbx_seq_one_letter_code
_entity_poly.pdbx_strand_id
1 'polypeptide(L)'
;MLTTGTVTGTTESGTRHSMRIGRGFGEVRRLECDSCGWSRVAQFDVLGKADRHLADHGVCTAGECSDPGPETSALHPGPLPWLLCALGMLTLLVVVVVRTVTG
;
A
#
# COMPACT_ATOMS: atom_id res chain seq x y z
N MET A 1 -24.98 11.81 11.97
CA MET A 1 -24.06 10.71 12.40
C MET A 1 -22.67 11.29 12.49
N LEU A 2 -21.94 11.07 13.59
CA LEU A 2 -20.56 11.54 13.71
C LEU A 2 -19.64 10.60 12.93
N THR A 3 -19.08 11.08 11.82
CA THR A 3 -18.06 10.35 11.05
C THR A 3 -16.77 10.28 11.86
N THR A 4 -16.26 9.08 12.03
CA THR A 4 -14.99 8.79 12.75
C THR A 4 -13.86 8.37 11.84
N GLY A 5 -14.16 8.06 10.59
CA GLY A 5 -13.17 7.70 9.58
C GLY A 5 -13.80 7.70 8.21
N THR A 6 -12.96 7.81 7.20
CA THR A 6 -13.36 7.72 5.79
C THR A 6 -12.35 6.85 5.08
N VAL A 7 -12.85 5.91 4.27
CA VAL A 7 -12.04 5.12 3.34
C VAL A 7 -12.43 5.54 1.94
N THR A 8 -11.45 5.82 1.09
CA THR A 8 -11.70 6.24 -0.29
C THR A 8 -10.90 5.36 -1.24
N GLY A 9 -11.46 5.10 -2.40
CA GLY A 9 -10.74 4.52 -3.52
C GLY A 9 -11.29 5.03 -4.84
N THR A 10 -10.65 4.61 -5.92
CA THR A 10 -11.08 4.90 -7.29
C THR A 10 -11.25 3.59 -8.06
N THR A 11 -12.29 3.52 -8.90
CA THR A 11 -12.43 2.44 -9.87
C THR A 11 -11.39 2.58 -10.98
N GLU A 12 -11.19 1.51 -11.75
CA GLU A 12 -10.38 1.53 -12.98
C GLU A 12 -10.87 2.59 -13.98
N SER A 13 -12.18 2.84 -14.05
CA SER A 13 -12.78 3.91 -14.86
C SER A 13 -12.57 5.33 -14.31
N GLY A 14 -11.84 5.49 -13.19
CA GLY A 14 -11.57 6.78 -12.54
C GLY A 14 -12.71 7.29 -11.65
N THR A 15 -13.75 6.47 -11.40
CA THR A 15 -14.87 6.87 -10.54
C THR A 15 -14.48 6.75 -9.08
N ARG A 16 -14.58 7.85 -8.32
CA ARG A 16 -14.25 7.85 -6.90
C ARG A 16 -15.38 7.25 -6.06
N HIS A 17 -15.03 6.29 -5.21
CA HIS A 17 -15.89 5.80 -4.14
C HIS A 17 -15.37 6.27 -2.78
N SER A 18 -16.24 6.89 -1.99
CA SER A 18 -15.95 7.25 -0.60
C SER A 18 -16.90 6.53 0.35
N MET A 19 -16.33 6.06 1.45
CA MET A 19 -17.01 5.28 2.46
C MET A 19 -16.78 5.90 3.83
N ARG A 20 -17.85 6.40 4.43
CA ARG A 20 -17.85 6.98 5.77
C ARG A 20 -18.08 5.90 6.81
N ILE A 21 -17.25 5.93 7.85
CA ILE A 21 -17.37 5.09 9.04
C ILE A 21 -17.74 6.01 10.19
N GLY A 22 -18.93 5.89 10.73
CA GLY A 22 -19.35 6.66 11.90
C GLY A 22 -19.68 5.78 13.11
N ARG A 23 -19.90 6.46 14.24
CA ARG A 23 -20.29 5.80 15.49
C ARG A 23 -21.77 5.40 15.45
N GLY A 24 -22.04 4.18 15.90
CA GLY A 24 -23.35 3.75 16.36
C GLY A 24 -23.43 3.70 17.88
N PHE A 25 -24.41 2.97 18.40
CA PHE A 25 -24.60 2.75 19.83
C PHE A 25 -23.65 1.65 20.36
N GLY A 26 -22.91 1.95 21.43
CA GLY A 26 -21.92 1.02 21.99
C GLY A 26 -20.73 0.81 21.05
N GLU A 27 -20.34 -0.45 20.84
CA GLU A 27 -19.18 -0.81 19.99
C GLU A 27 -19.51 -0.87 18.50
N VAL A 28 -20.77 -0.69 18.10
CA VAL A 28 -21.15 -0.80 16.69
C VAL A 28 -20.70 0.43 15.89
N ARG A 29 -20.24 0.19 14.67
CA ARG A 29 -19.95 1.22 13.66
C ARG A 29 -20.93 1.10 12.52
N ARG A 30 -21.33 2.25 11.99
CA ARG A 30 -22.12 2.31 10.76
C ARG A 30 -21.19 2.72 9.63
N LEU A 31 -21.27 1.96 8.55
CA LEU A 31 -20.60 2.17 7.29
C LEU A 31 -21.61 2.69 6.29
N GLU A 32 -21.23 3.70 5.51
CA GLU A 32 -22.07 4.30 4.48
C GLU A 32 -21.19 4.68 3.29
N CYS A 33 -21.51 4.20 2.09
CA CYS A 33 -20.87 4.62 0.86
C CYS A 33 -21.64 5.80 0.28
N ASP A 34 -20.95 6.93 0.09
CA ASP A 34 -21.56 8.14 -0.47
C ASP A 34 -21.87 7.99 -1.97
N SER A 35 -21.15 7.13 -2.67
CA SER A 35 -21.25 7.00 -4.12
C SER A 35 -22.45 6.16 -4.56
N CYS A 36 -22.78 5.09 -3.83
CA CYS A 36 -23.89 4.18 -4.18
C CYS A 36 -24.98 4.08 -3.10
N GLY A 37 -24.84 4.80 -1.99
CA GLY A 37 -25.81 4.78 -0.88
C GLY A 37 -25.82 3.48 -0.07
N TRP A 38 -24.89 2.56 -0.34
CA TRP A 38 -24.76 1.32 0.42
C TRP A 38 -24.49 1.62 1.89
N SER A 39 -25.17 0.93 2.79
CA SER A 39 -24.90 1.09 4.22
C SER A 39 -24.96 -0.23 4.98
N ARG A 40 -24.15 -0.34 6.02
CA ARG A 40 -24.09 -1.53 6.88
C ARG A 40 -23.71 -1.17 8.30
N VAL A 41 -24.20 -1.93 9.27
CA VAL A 41 -23.76 -1.85 10.67
C VAL A 41 -22.85 -3.04 10.95
N ALA A 42 -21.71 -2.78 11.60
CA ALA A 42 -20.74 -3.80 11.97
C ALA A 42 -20.09 -3.47 13.32
N GLN A 43 -19.92 -4.48 14.16
CA GLN A 43 -19.16 -4.36 15.42
C GLN A 43 -17.68 -4.71 15.23
N PHE A 44 -17.39 -5.73 14.41
CA PHE A 44 -16.04 -6.22 14.14
C PHE A 44 -15.68 -6.08 12.67
N ASP A 45 -14.37 -6.02 12.41
CA ASP A 45 -13.78 -5.97 11.07
C ASP A 45 -14.43 -4.89 10.18
N VAL A 46 -14.57 -3.69 10.75
CA VAL A 46 -15.24 -2.56 10.11
C VAL A 46 -14.49 -2.14 8.84
N LEU A 47 -13.16 -2.10 8.90
CA LEU A 47 -12.31 -1.76 7.77
C LEU A 47 -12.33 -2.85 6.69
N GLY A 48 -12.22 -4.14 7.05
CA GLY A 48 -12.29 -5.22 6.05
C GLY A 48 -13.65 -5.30 5.34
N LYS A 49 -14.74 -4.95 6.03
CA LYS A 49 -16.06 -4.82 5.39
C LYS A 49 -16.17 -3.61 4.47
N ALA A 50 -15.50 -2.51 4.82
CA ALA A 50 -15.43 -1.33 3.98
C ALA A 50 -14.65 -1.63 2.69
N ASP A 51 -13.48 -2.22 2.86
CA ASP A 51 -12.58 -2.61 1.77
C ASP A 51 -13.23 -3.61 0.82
N ARG A 52 -13.90 -4.65 1.34
CA ARG A 52 -14.66 -5.60 0.51
C ARG A 52 -15.73 -4.93 -0.34
N HIS A 53 -16.47 -3.98 0.22
CA HIS A 53 -17.49 -3.27 -0.55
C HIS A 53 -16.86 -2.43 -1.67
N LEU A 54 -15.72 -1.79 -1.41
CA LEU A 54 -14.97 -1.08 -2.45
C LEU A 54 -14.49 -2.06 -3.54
N ALA A 55 -13.93 -3.20 -3.15
CA ALA A 55 -13.49 -4.24 -4.07
C ALA A 55 -14.64 -4.80 -4.94
N ASP A 56 -15.84 -5.00 -4.37
CA ASP A 56 -17.04 -5.43 -5.12
C ASP A 56 -17.42 -4.44 -6.24
N HIS A 57 -17.04 -3.16 -6.09
CA HIS A 57 -17.25 -2.10 -7.09
C HIS A 57 -16.04 -1.91 -8.02
N GLY A 58 -15.04 -2.79 -7.98
CA GLY A 58 -13.79 -2.63 -8.74
C GLY A 58 -13.01 -1.39 -8.31
N VAL A 59 -13.27 -0.89 -7.09
CA VAL A 59 -12.56 0.22 -6.50
C VAL A 59 -11.37 -0.36 -5.75
N CYS A 60 -10.16 0.08 -6.10
CA CYS A 60 -9.02 -0.18 -5.25
C CYS A 60 -8.67 1.06 -4.43
N THR A 61 -8.32 0.81 -3.17
CA THR A 61 -7.85 1.84 -2.25
C THR A 61 -6.47 2.32 -2.70
N ALA A 62 -6.11 3.56 -2.36
CA ALA A 62 -4.88 4.19 -2.81
C ALA A 62 -3.65 3.35 -2.42
N GLY A 63 -3.09 2.62 -3.39
CA GLY A 63 -2.05 1.61 -3.22
C GLY A 63 -2.23 0.38 -4.11
N GLU A 64 -3.48 0.00 -4.40
CA GLU A 64 -3.79 -1.25 -5.12
C GLU A 64 -4.28 -1.00 -6.57
N CYS A 65 -4.79 0.20 -6.85
CA CYS A 65 -5.28 0.64 -8.16
C CYS A 65 -4.22 1.41 -8.96
N SER A 66 -2.97 1.37 -8.53
CA SER A 66 -1.88 1.74 -9.43
C SER A 66 -1.87 0.71 -10.55
N ASP A 67 -2.55 1.05 -11.64
CA ASP A 67 -2.22 0.57 -12.98
C ASP A 67 -0.69 0.44 -13.03
N PRO A 68 -0.12 -0.70 -13.45
CA PRO A 68 1.29 -0.73 -13.82
C PRO A 68 1.41 0.09 -15.11
N GLY A 69 1.32 1.42 -14.98
CA GLY A 69 1.77 2.34 -16.01
C GLY A 69 3.17 1.87 -16.42
N PRO A 70 3.47 1.67 -17.71
CA PRO A 70 4.72 1.09 -18.16
C PRO A 70 5.90 2.07 -18.02
N GLU A 71 6.01 2.77 -16.90
CA GLU A 71 7.01 3.77 -16.51
C GLU A 71 6.38 4.53 -15.34
N THR A 72 6.71 4.26 -14.09
CA THR A 72 7.96 4.67 -13.45
C THR A 72 8.02 4.04 -12.06
N SER A 73 9.24 3.75 -11.61
CA SER A 73 9.58 3.45 -10.22
C SER A 73 9.29 2.03 -9.75
N ALA A 74 9.93 1.09 -10.46
CA ALA A 74 10.67 0.04 -9.79
C ALA A 74 11.53 0.66 -8.67
N LEU A 75 11.00 0.68 -7.45
CA LEU A 75 11.80 0.56 -6.24
C LEU A 75 12.01 -0.93 -5.92
N HIS A 76 12.20 -1.74 -6.97
CA HIS A 76 13.15 -2.83 -6.84
C HIS A 76 14.52 -2.16 -6.65
N PRO A 77 15.29 -2.44 -5.59
CA PRO A 77 16.72 -2.24 -5.69
C PRO A 77 17.16 -3.10 -6.88
N GLY A 78 17.41 -2.47 -8.02
CA GLY A 78 18.06 -3.14 -9.14
C GLY A 78 19.36 -3.79 -8.65
N PRO A 79 20.01 -4.68 -9.41
CA PRO A 79 21.19 -5.45 -8.99
C PRO A 79 22.45 -4.64 -8.57
N LEU A 80 22.34 -3.33 -8.44
CA LEU A 80 23.42 -2.42 -8.10
C LEU A 80 23.93 -2.50 -6.63
N PRO A 81 23.14 -2.81 -5.57
CA PRO A 81 23.68 -2.79 -4.21
C PRO A 81 24.60 -3.99 -3.93
N TRP A 82 24.33 -5.16 -4.51
CA TRP A 82 25.24 -6.32 -4.36
C TRP A 82 26.52 -6.16 -5.17
N LEU A 83 26.46 -5.51 -6.34
CA LEU A 83 27.66 -5.17 -7.12
C LEU A 83 28.57 -4.21 -6.36
N LEU A 84 28.00 -3.19 -5.69
CA LEU A 84 28.77 -2.27 -4.84
C LEU A 84 29.39 -2.98 -3.62
N CYS A 85 28.65 -3.87 -2.95
CA CYS A 85 29.21 -4.69 -1.87
C CYS A 85 30.34 -5.63 -2.37
N ALA A 86 30.17 -6.26 -3.53
CA ALA A 86 31.17 -7.14 -4.10
C ALA A 86 32.45 -6.38 -4.52
N LEU A 87 32.31 -5.20 -5.13
CA LEU A 87 33.43 -4.30 -5.44
C LEU A 87 34.16 -3.84 -4.18
N GLY A 88 33.42 -3.56 -3.10
CA GLY A 88 33.99 -3.22 -1.79
C GLY A 88 34.81 -4.36 -1.18
N MET A 89 34.29 -5.60 -1.20
CA MET A 89 35.06 -6.76 -0.73
C MET A 89 36.29 -7.02 -1.60
N LEU A 90 36.18 -6.91 -2.92
CA LEU A 90 37.29 -7.14 -3.84
C LEU A 90 38.44 -6.13 -3.61
N THR A 91 38.12 -4.85 -3.43
CA THR A 91 39.14 -3.83 -3.13
C THR A 91 39.83 -4.07 -1.80
N LEU A 92 39.08 -4.45 -0.76
CA LEU A 92 39.64 -4.77 0.56
C LEU A 92 40.56 -6.01 0.49
N LEU A 93 40.17 -7.03 -0.28
CA LEU A 93 40.96 -8.25 -0.47
C LEU A 93 42.27 -7.96 -1.23
N VAL A 94 42.22 -7.13 -2.28
CA VAL A 94 43.44 -6.71 -3.00
C VAL A 94 44.39 -5.95 -2.07
N VAL A 95 43.89 -5.03 -1.24
CA VAL A 95 44.72 -4.28 -0.28
C VAL A 95 45.40 -5.21 0.73
N VAL A 96 44.67 -6.21 1.26
CA VAL A 96 45.22 -7.20 2.19
C VAL A 96 46.31 -8.03 1.51
N VAL A 97 46.04 -8.57 0.32
CA VAL A 97 47.01 -9.40 -0.42
C VAL A 97 48.27 -8.61 -0.75
N VAL A 98 48.14 -7.39 -1.26
CA VAL A 98 49.30 -6.53 -1.56
C VAL A 98 50.12 -6.31 -0.30
N ARG A 99 49.49 -5.96 0.84
CA ARG A 99 50.21 -5.78 2.11
C ARG A 99 50.92 -7.04 2.60
N THR A 100 50.32 -8.22 2.41
CA THR A 100 50.95 -9.49 2.81
C THR A 100 52.10 -9.93 1.91
N VAL A 101 52.15 -9.45 0.66
CA VAL A 101 53.21 -9.81 -0.30
C VAL A 101 54.35 -8.79 -0.30
N THR A 102 54.10 -7.54 0.10
CA THR A 102 55.12 -6.46 0.15
C THR A 102 55.65 -6.13 1.55
N GLY A 103 55.12 -6.75 2.60
CA GLY A 103 55.65 -6.68 3.97
C GLY A 103 56.33 -7.97 4.37
#